data_AF-A0A4C1U650-F1
#
_entry.id   AF-A0A4C1U650-F1
#
_cell.length_a   1.000
_cell.length_b   1.000
_cell.length_c   1.000
_cell.angle_alpha   90.00
_cell.angle_beta   90.00
_cell.angle_gamma   90.00
#
_symmetry.space_group_name_H-M   'P 1'
#
loop_
_entity.id
_entity.type
_entity.pdbx_description
1 polymer ?
#
loop_
_entity_poly.entity_id
_entity_poly.type
_entity_poly.pdbx_seq_one_letter_code
_entity_poly.pdbx_strand_id
1 'polypeptide(L)'
;MLQDPSAETFSKQLLDIGDGKVAIDETGYVKLPTDFCTIADSQDTLIEQIFPDVHTQYINHEWLAERAILAAKNVDVDNLNLKIQMLLPGNLVSYKSIDTVCDDSEA
;
A
#
# COMPACT_ATOMS: atom_id res chain seq x y z
N MET A 1 -16.80 -1.30 -19.39
CA MET A 1 -16.04 -0.34 -18.57
C MET A 1 -16.66 1.03 -18.76
N LEU A 2 -17.46 1.50 -17.79
CA LEU A 2 -17.95 2.88 -17.81
C LEU A 2 -16.74 3.80 -17.62
N GLN A 3 -16.59 4.80 -18.49
CA GLN A 3 -15.61 5.86 -18.29
C GLN A 3 -16.01 6.60 -17.01
N ASP A 4 -15.26 6.40 -15.93
CA ASP A 4 -15.40 7.15 -14.70
C ASP A 4 -14.91 8.58 -14.96
N PRO A 5 -15.78 9.61 -14.96
CA PRO A 5 -15.37 10.99 -15.21
C PRO A 5 -14.33 11.50 -14.19
N SER A 6 -14.24 10.88 -13.02
CA SER A 6 -13.22 11.20 -12.02
C SER A 6 -11.82 10.74 -12.45
N ALA A 7 -11.71 9.67 -13.25
CA ALA A 7 -10.43 9.14 -13.70
C ALA A 7 -9.69 10.08 -14.66
N GLU A 8 -10.41 10.80 -15.52
CA GLU A 8 -9.82 11.82 -16.40
C GLU A 8 -9.25 12.99 -15.59
N THR A 9 -10.02 13.46 -14.60
CA THR A 9 -9.61 14.55 -13.70
C THR A 9 -8.37 14.14 -12.90
N PHE A 10 -8.39 12.95 -12.29
CA PHE A 10 -7.25 12.41 -11.54
C PHE A 10 -5.99 12.28 -12.41
N SER A 11 -6.15 11.73 -13.63
CA SER A 11 -5.02 11.55 -14.56
C SER A 11 -4.39 12.88 -14.97
N LYS A 12 -5.22 13.90 -15.22
CA LYS A 12 -4.74 15.24 -15.55
C LYS A 12 -4.02 15.89 -14.37
N GLN A 13 -4.59 15.81 -13.17
CA GLN A 13 -3.96 16.33 -11.95
C GLN A 13 -2.60 15.66 -11.70
N LEU A 14 -2.52 14.33 -11.87
CA LEU A 14 -1.28 13.58 -11.73
C LEU A 14 -0.22 14.02 -12.75
N LEU A 15 -0.63 14.26 -14.01
CA LEU A 15 0.27 14.76 -15.05
C LEU A 15 0.76 16.18 -14.75
N ASP A 16 -0.12 17.08 -14.32
CA ASP A 16 0.26 18.46 -13.98
C ASP A 16 1.22 18.51 -12.77
N ILE A 17 1.10 17.58 -11.81
CA ILE A 17 2.08 17.37 -10.74
C ILE A 17 3.43 16.93 -11.32
N GLY A 18 3.43 15.91 -12.19
CA GLY A 18 4.65 15.40 -12.82
C GLY A 18 5.37 16.41 -13.71
N ASP A 19 4.62 17.29 -14.38
CA ASP A 19 5.12 18.36 -15.24
C ASP A 19 5.58 19.61 -14.45
N GLY A 20 5.41 19.63 -13.13
CA GLY A 20 5.78 20.78 -12.29
C GLY A 20 4.89 22.01 -12.49
N LYS A 21 3.65 21.83 -12.94
CA LYS A 21 2.67 22.93 -13.13
C LYS A 21 1.92 23.27 -11.85
N VAL A 22 2.06 22.45 -10.81
CA VAL A 22 1.43 22.66 -9.50
C VAL A 22 2.32 23.54 -8.62
N ALA A 23 1.69 24.39 -7.80
CA ALA A 23 2.40 25.28 -6.89
C ALA A 23 3.26 24.50 -5.89
N ILE A 24 4.47 24.99 -5.69
CA ILE A 24 5.40 24.54 -4.66
C ILE A 24 5.33 25.55 -3.51
N ASP A 25 5.26 25.07 -2.28
CA ASP A 25 5.28 25.93 -1.11
C ASP A 25 6.69 26.41 -0.73
N GLU A 26 6.78 27.26 0.30
CA GLU A 26 8.04 27.83 0.77
C GLU A 26 9.06 26.78 1.27
N THR A 27 8.60 25.55 1.55
CA THR A 27 9.44 24.43 2.00
C THR A 27 9.88 23.50 0.86
N GLY A 28 9.42 23.76 -0.35
CA GLY A 28 9.75 22.94 -1.53
C GLY A 28 8.80 21.76 -1.75
N TYR A 29 7.67 21.68 -1.05
CA TYR A 29 6.68 20.62 -1.26
C TYR A 29 5.63 21.02 -2.29
N VAL A 30 5.20 20.03 -3.08
CA VAL A 30 4.08 20.19 -4.01
C VAL A 30 2.77 20.23 -3.22
N LYS A 31 1.95 21.24 -3.47
CA LYS A 31 0.63 21.33 -2.87
C LYS A 31 -0.38 20.54 -3.69
N LEU A 32 -0.80 19.37 -3.20
CA LEU A 32 -1.81 18.55 -3.87
C LEU A 32 -3.17 19.28 -3.93
N PRO A 33 -3.94 19.12 -5.03
CA PRO A 33 -5.34 19.55 -5.08
C PRO A 33 -6.15 18.94 -3.93
N THR A 34 -7.12 19.67 -3.40
CA THR A 34 -7.91 19.23 -2.22
C THR A 34 -8.78 18.01 -2.50
N ASP A 35 -9.09 17.75 -3.76
CA ASP A 35 -9.88 16.62 -4.26
C ASP A 35 -9.01 15.49 -4.82
N PHE A 36 -7.68 15.60 -4.72
CA PHE A 36 -6.76 14.64 -5.33
C PHE A 36 -6.73 13.28 -4.61
N CYS A 37 -6.82 13.30 -3.28
CA CYS A 37 -6.83 12.10 -2.47
C CYS A 37 -7.71 12.27 -1.23
N THR A 38 -8.15 11.14 -0.68
CA THR A 38 -8.75 11.11 0.65
C THR A 38 -7.64 10.90 1.67
N ILE A 39 -7.54 11.79 2.64
CA ILE A 39 -6.61 11.65 3.76
C ILE A 39 -7.22 10.64 4.74
N ALA A 40 -6.49 9.55 5.00
CA ALA A 40 -6.82 8.63 6.07
C ALA A 40 -6.19 9.13 7.37
N ASP A 41 -6.98 9.20 8.44
CA ASP A 41 -6.53 9.70 9.75
C ASP A 41 -5.53 8.76 10.45
N SER A 42 -5.49 7.49 10.03
CA SER A 42 -4.57 6.49 10.56
C SER A 42 -4.33 5.36 9.57
N GLN A 43 -3.27 4.58 9.80
CA GLN A 43 -3.05 3.32 9.09
C GLN A 43 -4.20 2.32 9.31
N ASP A 44 -4.82 2.31 10.48
CA ASP A 44 -5.88 1.35 10.81
C ASP A 44 -7.15 1.68 10.01
N THR A 45 -7.44 2.97 9.82
CA THR A 45 -8.51 3.45 8.92
C THR A 45 -8.25 3.01 7.48
N LEU A 46 -7.01 3.15 7.00
CA LEU A 46 -6.62 2.71 5.65
C LEU A 46 -6.74 1.19 5.49
N ILE A 47 -6.30 0.42 6.49
CA ILE A 47 -6.42 -1.04 6.49
C ILE A 47 -7.88 -1.46 6.43
N GLU A 48 -8.76 -0.88 7.26
CA GLU A 48 -10.18 -1.22 7.27
C GLU A 48 -10.88 -0.87 5.95
N GLN A 49 -10.49 0.23 5.30
CA GLN A 49 -11.04 0.62 4.00
C GLN A 49 -10.67 -0.36 2.88
N ILE A 50 -9.44 -0.88 2.87
CA ILE A 50 -8.95 -1.76 1.79
C ILE A 50 -9.21 -3.24 2.10
N PHE A 51 -9.05 -3.65 3.36
CA PHE A 51 -9.24 -5.00 3.87
C PHE A 51 -10.34 -5.06 4.94
N PRO A 52 -11.60 -4.72 4.62
CA PRO A 52 -12.69 -4.79 5.59
C PRO A 52 -12.90 -6.22 6.07
N ASP A 53 -13.13 -6.38 7.38
CA ASP A 53 -13.37 -7.69 8.02
C ASP A 53 -12.31 -8.76 7.70
N VAL A 54 -11.03 -8.35 7.54
CA VAL A 54 -9.94 -9.25 7.10
C VAL A 54 -9.83 -10.54 7.91
N HIS A 55 -10.11 -10.48 9.21
CA HIS A 55 -10.12 -11.62 10.13
C HIS A 55 -11.12 -12.73 9.74
N THR A 56 -12.12 -12.42 8.92
CA THR A 56 -13.06 -13.40 8.32
C THR A 56 -12.81 -13.64 6.85
N GLN A 57 -12.47 -12.59 6.08
CA GLN A 57 -12.34 -12.65 4.63
C GLN A 57 -11.03 -13.29 4.16
N TYR A 58 -10.03 -13.48 5.03
CA TYR A 58 -8.71 -13.99 4.64
C TYR A 58 -8.72 -15.37 3.95
N ILE A 59 -9.78 -16.16 4.11
CA ILE A 59 -9.92 -17.45 3.41
C ILE A 59 -10.41 -17.31 1.96
N ASN A 60 -10.90 -16.13 1.57
CA ASN A 60 -11.35 -15.83 0.22
C ASN A 60 -10.19 -15.29 -0.62
N HIS A 61 -9.57 -16.18 -1.39
CA HIS A 61 -8.39 -15.84 -2.19
C HIS A 61 -8.68 -14.86 -3.33
N GLU A 62 -9.86 -14.92 -3.96
CA GLU A 62 -10.25 -13.97 -5.02
C GLU A 62 -10.39 -12.56 -4.44
N TRP A 63 -11.03 -12.44 -3.28
CA TRP A 63 -11.15 -11.16 -2.58
C TRP A 63 -9.80 -10.59 -2.16
N LEU A 64 -8.88 -11.43 -1.65
CA LEU A 64 -7.53 -10.99 -1.29
C LEU A 64 -6.72 -10.55 -2.49
N ALA A 65 -6.84 -11.24 -3.63
CA ALA A 65 -6.04 -10.98 -4.83
C ALA A 65 -6.33 -9.60 -5.46
N GLU A 66 -7.50 -9.03 -5.20
CA GLU A 66 -7.91 -7.72 -5.73
C GLU A 66 -7.47 -6.53 -4.85
N ARG A 67 -6.73 -6.77 -3.77
CA ARG A 67 -6.43 -5.76 -2.74
C ARG A 67 -4.94 -5.60 -2.51
N ALA A 68 -4.48 -4.35 -2.45
CA ALA A 68 -3.11 -4.00 -2.12
C ALA A 68 -3.05 -2.61 -1.48
N ILE A 69 -2.13 -2.44 -0.53
CA ILE A 69 -1.70 -1.13 -0.05
C ILE A 69 -0.26 -0.93 -0.49
N LEU A 70 -0.02 0.14 -1.24
CA LEU A 70 1.31 0.52 -1.72
C LEU A 70 1.86 1.61 -0.81
N ALA A 71 3.14 1.50 -0.46
CA ALA A 71 3.85 2.54 0.28
C ALA A 71 5.19 2.84 -0.39
N ALA A 72 5.67 4.07 -0.22
CA ALA A 72 6.90 4.54 -0.87
C ALA A 72 8.18 3.90 -0.29
N LYS A 73 8.14 3.41 0.95
CA LYS A 73 9.31 2.83 1.65
C LYS A 73 8.98 1.45 2.18
N ASN A 74 9.97 0.56 2.14
CA ASN A 74 9.83 -0.80 2.67
C ASN A 74 9.50 -0.82 4.16
N VAL A 75 10.04 0.11 4.97
CA VAL A 75 9.70 0.20 6.41
C VAL A 75 8.20 0.45 6.63
N ASP A 76 7.56 1.24 5.76
CA ASP A 76 6.12 1.51 5.84
C ASP A 76 5.32 0.29 5.38
N VAL A 77 5.81 -0.42 4.35
CA VAL A 77 5.25 -1.71 3.89
C VAL A 77 5.31 -2.76 5.01
N ASP A 78 6.46 -2.91 5.67
CA ASP A 78 6.68 -3.88 6.74
C ASP A 78 5.73 -3.62 7.92
N ASN A 79 5.58 -2.35 8.31
CA ASN A 79 4.67 -1.95 9.38
C ASN A 79 3.20 -2.25 9.03
N LEU A 80 2.77 -1.95 7.80
CA LEU A 80 1.40 -2.25 7.33
C LEU A 80 1.15 -3.76 7.26
N ASN A 81 2.09 -4.52 6.69
CA ASN A 81 1.99 -5.97 6.57
C ASN A 81 1.91 -6.64 7.94
N LEU A 82 2.72 -6.20 8.91
CA LEU A 82 2.67 -6.70 10.28
C LEU A 82 1.31 -6.42 10.93
N LYS A 83 0.79 -5.20 10.79
CA LYS A 83 -0.54 -4.85 11.31
C LYS A 83 -1.64 -5.72 10.73
N ILE A 84 -1.67 -5.90 9.41
CA ILE A 84 -2.66 -6.75 8.74
C ILE A 84 -2.52 -8.20 9.21
N GLN A 85 -1.28 -8.72 9.30
CA GLN A 85 -1.01 -10.07 9.79
C GLN A 85 -1.51 -10.29 11.23
N MET A 86 -1.37 -9.28 12.10
CA MET A 86 -1.86 -9.35 13.49
C MET A 86 -3.40 -9.38 13.61
N LEU A 87 -4.13 -8.99 12.56
CA LEU A 87 -5.59 -9.08 12.51
C LEU A 87 -6.07 -10.49 12.09
N LEU A 88 -5.19 -11.29 11.49
CA LEU A 88 -5.54 -12.64 11.04
C LEU A 88 -5.68 -13.59 12.23
N PRO A 89 -6.68 -14.49 12.22
CA PRO A 89 -6.78 -15.50 13.25
C PRO A 89 -5.65 -16.53 13.14
N GLY A 90 -5.27 -17.11 14.28
CA GLY A 90 -4.26 -18.14 14.36
C GLY A 90 -2.99 -17.68 15.07
N ASN A 91 -1.97 -18.53 15.04
CA ASN A 91 -0.70 -18.27 15.71
C ASN A 91 0.29 -17.64 14.74
N LEU A 92 1.06 -16.68 15.22
CA LEU A 92 2.22 -16.16 14.49
C LEU A 92 3.26 -17.26 14.33
N VAL A 93 3.72 -17.48 13.09
CA VAL A 93 4.78 -18.43 12.78
C VAL A 93 5.91 -17.69 12.08
N SER A 94 7.13 -17.82 12.61
CA SER A 94 8.34 -17.28 11.98
C SER A 94 9.09 -18.37 11.24
N TYR A 95 9.37 -18.14 9.97
CA TYR A 95 10.21 -19.00 9.14
C TYR A 95 11.58 -18.36 9.00
N LYS A 96 12.64 -19.09 9.33
CA LYS A 96 14.02 -18.61 9.17
C LYS A 96 14.47 -18.89 7.74
N SER A 97 15.02 -17.89 7.06
CA SER A 97 15.71 -18.11 5.80
C SER A 97 17.00 -18.90 6.03
N ILE A 98 17.36 -19.74 5.06
CA ILE A 98 18.69 -20.33 4.97
C ILE A 98 19.43 -19.55 3.89
N ASP A 99 20.44 -18.79 4.31
CA ASP A 99 21.35 -18.09 3.41
C ASP A 99 22.75 -18.65 3.66
N THR A 100 23.05 -19.79 3.05
CA THR A 100 24.34 -20.47 3.14
C THR A 100 24.87 -20.63 1.74
N VAL A 101 26.07 -20.13 1.49
CA VAL A 101 26.80 -20.41 0.26
C VAL A 101 27.33 -21.84 0.39
N CYS A 102 26.98 -22.74 -0.52
CA CYS A 102 27.61 -24.06 -0.56
C CYS A 102 29.12 -23.85 -0.73
N ASP A 103 29.91 -24.36 0.21
CA ASP A 103 31.36 -24.41 0.04
C ASP A 103 31.65 -25.53 -0.96
N ASP A 104 32.31 -25.22 -2.09
CA ASP A 104 32.64 -26.19 -3.15
C ASP A 104 33.57 -27.32 -2.63
N SER A 105 34.06 -27.24 -1.39
CA SER A 105 34.87 -28.26 -0.73
C SER A 105 34.08 -29.38 -0.03
N GLU A 106 32.74 -29.37 -0.05
CA GLU A 106 31.91 -30.47 0.47
C GLU A 106 31.39 -31.43 -0.63
N ALA A 107 32.13 -31.58 -1.74
CA ALA A 107 31.88 -32.57 -2.79
C ALA A 107 32.64 -33.89 -2.56
#